data_AF-A0A8C6FJN1-F1
#
_entry.id   AF-A0A8C6FJN1-F1
#
_cell.length_a   1.000
_cell.length_b   1.000
_cell.length_c   1.000
_cell.angle_alpha   90.00
_cell.angle_beta   90.00
_cell.angle_gamma   90.00
#
_symmetry.space_group_name_H-M   'P 1'
#
loop_
_entity.id
_entity.type
_entity.pdbx_description
1 polymer ?
#
loop_
_entity_poly.entity_id
_entity_poly.type
_entity_poly.pdbx_seq_one_letter_code
_entity_poly.pdbx_strand_id
1 'polypeptide(L)'
;GPPQTSLNLWGSCVLPSLCVSSLTPVSASTEEFTVIAPPDPIVAVLGGEVLLPCRVFPAMSAEDMELRWFRSKFSEAVFIYQDRLEQKEEQMAPYAGRTSLVRELLNQGEAAVRIQNVNVSDNGLYTCFFRKGGFYEEANLELKVAGVGSAPQVRITGPEEDGVRVVCTASGWFPKPQVQWRDLSGEKFLEFSEAHTQDAGGLFSVEAALVVRDSTVGNVTCSILNPVLGQEKAMAIFIPEPFFPQASPWKVAFSVSLTVLVILLLGAGCYTKREHSMKVQEMKEKESLCQAGKQDRQTKEKVLEDTTFSAGSVTLDPGSADSDLVISREKTSVALKASCANSGDTCSVLGFEGIASGRCYWEVEIRDGGQSEWALGVCGEGVNRKGWYVESPDKGFWVMGRFERGYCACTIPQTLLSLTQAPHPRLRVGVFLDHQEGDVSFYNMTDGSHIFSFPQASFSGTLFPYFMINSKDVSLTVCSKVVVALIYYGAVFLLVTKNIS
;
A
#
# COMPACT_ATOMS: atom_id res chain seq x y z
N GLY A 1 -125.82 -73.27 30.85
CA GLY A 1 -127.21 -72.90 30.59
C GLY A 1 -127.23 -71.54 29.93
N PRO A 2 -127.92 -71.38 28.78
CA PRO A 2 -128.17 -70.10 28.09
C PRO A 2 -129.19 -69.25 28.92
N PRO A 3 -129.48 -67.95 28.67
CA PRO A 3 -129.91 -67.30 27.40
C PRO A 3 -129.21 -65.93 27.10
N GLN A 4 -129.11 -65.43 25.85
CA GLN A 4 -130.11 -64.66 25.05
C GLN A 4 -130.77 -63.52 25.85
N THR A 5 -130.84 -62.25 25.41
CA THR A 5 -131.51 -61.68 24.21
C THR A 5 -131.12 -60.19 24.13
N SER A 6 -130.65 -59.66 22.99
CA SER A 6 -131.39 -59.02 21.87
C SER A 6 -131.89 -57.58 22.10
N LEU A 7 -131.60 -56.77 21.05
CA LEU A 7 -132.25 -55.53 20.58
C LEU A 7 -132.17 -54.27 21.45
N ASN A 8 -131.47 -53.25 20.91
CA ASN A 8 -131.96 -51.87 20.92
C ASN A 8 -131.60 -51.15 19.62
N LEU A 9 -132.56 -50.35 19.19
CA LEU A 9 -132.68 -49.57 17.97
C LEU A 9 -132.36 -48.09 18.29
N TRP A 10 -132.17 -47.26 17.24
CA TRP A 10 -131.94 -45.79 17.22
C TRP A 10 -130.45 -45.40 17.20
N GLY A 11 -129.95 -44.50 16.37
CA GLY A 11 -130.53 -43.63 15.35
C GLY A 11 -129.37 -42.82 14.73
N SER A 12 -129.57 -42.43 13.48
CA SER A 12 -128.77 -41.59 12.58
C SER A 12 -127.58 -40.79 13.13
N CYS A 13 -126.40 -40.96 12.49
CA CYS A 13 -125.34 -39.95 12.40
C CYS A 13 -124.61 -40.05 11.04
N VAL A 14 -124.91 -39.08 10.17
CA VAL A 14 -124.10 -38.38 9.13
C VAL A 14 -122.89 -39.14 8.53
N LEU A 15 -122.99 -39.47 7.23
CA LEU A 15 -121.86 -39.83 6.36
C LEU A 15 -121.26 -38.57 5.70
N PRO A 16 -119.93 -38.36 5.72
CA PRO A 16 -119.25 -37.58 4.70
C PRO A 16 -118.71 -38.51 3.60
N SER A 17 -119.07 -38.19 2.36
CA SER A 17 -118.53 -38.83 1.16
C SER A 17 -117.03 -38.55 1.03
N LEU A 18 -116.20 -39.59 1.14
CA LEU A 18 -114.79 -39.54 0.75
C LEU A 18 -114.68 -39.77 -0.77
N CYS A 19 -114.40 -38.69 -1.51
CA CYS A 19 -113.82 -38.78 -2.83
C CYS A 19 -112.38 -39.31 -2.68
N VAL A 20 -112.17 -40.58 -3.02
CA VAL A 20 -110.82 -41.13 -3.20
C VAL A 20 -110.31 -40.66 -4.55
N SER A 21 -109.57 -39.53 -4.53
CA SER A 21 -108.71 -39.13 -5.64
C SER A 21 -107.55 -40.12 -5.71
N SER A 22 -107.56 -41.02 -6.70
CA SER A 22 -106.42 -41.85 -7.03
C SER A 22 -105.32 -40.99 -7.63
N LEU A 23 -104.48 -40.39 -6.78
CA LEU A 23 -103.17 -39.90 -7.16
C LEU A 23 -102.25 -41.13 -7.19
N THR A 24 -101.99 -41.66 -8.37
CA THR A 24 -100.83 -42.54 -8.55
C THR A 24 -99.59 -41.70 -8.24
N PRO A 25 -98.73 -42.10 -7.28
CA PRO A 25 -97.42 -41.50 -7.18
C PRO A 25 -96.68 -41.88 -8.47
N VAL A 26 -96.49 -40.91 -9.36
CA VAL A 26 -95.42 -40.99 -10.35
C VAL A 26 -94.15 -41.01 -9.50
N SER A 27 -93.63 -42.21 -9.25
CA SER A 27 -92.29 -42.39 -8.71
C SER A 27 -91.31 -41.84 -9.74
N ALA A 28 -91.06 -40.53 -9.70
CA ALA A 28 -89.88 -39.96 -10.29
C ALA A 28 -88.71 -40.51 -9.48
N SER A 29 -88.08 -41.58 -9.97
CA SER A 29 -86.79 -42.01 -9.44
C SER A 29 -85.81 -40.87 -9.70
N THR A 30 -85.53 -40.06 -8.69
CA THR A 30 -84.38 -39.16 -8.70
C THR A 30 -83.16 -40.08 -8.74
N GLU A 31 -82.59 -40.29 -9.93
CA GLU A 31 -81.32 -41.00 -10.05
C GLU A 31 -80.23 -40.12 -9.43
N GLU A 32 -79.83 -40.47 -8.21
CA GLU A 32 -78.76 -39.83 -7.48
C GLU A 32 -77.41 -40.35 -8.01
N PHE A 33 -76.54 -39.43 -8.43
CA PHE A 33 -75.20 -39.73 -8.90
C PHE A 33 -74.20 -38.73 -8.30
N THR A 34 -72.91 -39.03 -8.44
CA THR A 34 -71.80 -38.13 -8.07
C THR A 34 -70.92 -37.93 -9.29
N VAL A 35 -70.27 -36.77 -9.38
CA VAL A 35 -69.27 -36.51 -10.41
C VAL A 35 -67.88 -36.72 -9.82
N ILE A 36 -67.03 -37.45 -10.55
CA ILE A 36 -65.67 -37.76 -10.13
C ILE A 36 -64.71 -37.18 -11.17
N ALA A 37 -63.82 -36.31 -10.69
CA ALA A 37 -62.69 -35.79 -11.43
C ALA A 37 -61.40 -36.58 -11.11
N PRO A 38 -60.37 -36.52 -11.98
CA PRO A 38 -59.04 -37.05 -11.67
C PRO A 38 -58.47 -36.41 -10.40
N PRO A 39 -57.83 -37.20 -9.51
CA PRO A 39 -57.23 -36.67 -8.28
C PRO A 39 -55.93 -35.92 -8.54
N ASP A 40 -55.18 -36.33 -9.57
CA ASP A 40 -53.90 -35.73 -9.95
C ASP A 40 -54.10 -34.62 -10.99
N PRO A 41 -53.31 -33.53 -10.95
CA PRO A 41 -53.38 -32.47 -11.95
C PRO A 41 -53.06 -32.99 -13.35
N ILE A 42 -53.80 -32.50 -14.33
CA ILE A 42 -53.59 -32.82 -15.74
C ILE A 42 -52.52 -31.87 -16.28
N VAL A 43 -51.50 -32.42 -16.92
CA VAL A 43 -50.40 -31.62 -17.50
C VAL A 43 -50.64 -31.42 -18.99
N ALA A 44 -50.55 -30.16 -19.44
CA ALA A 44 -50.66 -29.81 -20.86
C ALA A 44 -49.45 -29.00 -21.34
N VAL A 45 -49.01 -29.29 -22.55
CA VAL A 45 -47.93 -28.52 -23.21
C VAL A 45 -48.53 -27.35 -23.98
N LEU A 46 -47.91 -26.16 -23.87
CA LEU A 46 -48.32 -24.97 -24.64
C LEU A 46 -48.42 -25.25 -26.15
N GLY A 47 -49.48 -24.72 -26.77
CA GLY A 47 -49.80 -24.93 -28.18
C GLY A 47 -50.32 -26.32 -28.52
N GLY A 48 -50.28 -27.27 -27.57
CA GLY A 48 -50.79 -28.62 -27.73
C GLY A 48 -52.30 -28.75 -27.53
N GLU A 49 -52.74 -29.98 -27.31
CA GLU A 49 -54.11 -30.31 -26.92
C GLU A 49 -54.15 -31.00 -25.56
N VAL A 50 -55.27 -30.86 -24.84
CA VAL A 50 -55.51 -31.53 -23.56
C VAL A 50 -56.97 -31.98 -23.43
N LEU A 51 -57.20 -33.04 -22.67
CA LEU A 51 -58.52 -33.53 -22.30
C LEU A 51 -58.77 -33.27 -20.81
N LEU A 52 -59.95 -32.75 -20.48
CA LEU A 52 -60.42 -32.56 -19.11
C LEU A 52 -61.56 -33.56 -18.82
N PRO A 53 -61.25 -34.79 -18.36
CA PRO A 53 -62.24 -35.83 -18.15
C PRO A 53 -62.93 -35.69 -16.80
N CYS A 54 -64.22 -36.05 -16.78
CA CYS A 54 -64.99 -36.34 -15.58
C CYS A 54 -65.92 -37.52 -15.86
N ARG A 55 -66.26 -38.25 -14.81
CA ARG A 55 -67.18 -39.40 -14.91
C ARG A 55 -68.25 -39.36 -13.83
N VAL A 56 -69.41 -39.91 -14.14
CA VAL A 56 -70.48 -40.09 -13.15
C VAL A 56 -70.37 -41.44 -12.45
N PHE A 57 -70.72 -41.46 -11.17
CA PHE A 57 -70.81 -42.68 -10.36
C PHE A 57 -72.14 -42.70 -9.57
N PRO A 58 -72.93 -43.78 -9.62
CA PRO A 58 -72.75 -45.00 -10.44
C PRO A 58 -72.75 -44.73 -11.94
N ALA A 59 -72.11 -45.60 -12.73
CA ALA A 59 -72.00 -45.44 -14.17
C ALA A 59 -73.39 -45.46 -14.85
N MET A 60 -73.68 -44.44 -15.64
CA MET A 60 -74.94 -44.27 -16.36
C MET A 60 -74.74 -43.38 -17.59
N SER A 61 -75.63 -43.45 -18.58
CA SER A 61 -75.51 -42.62 -19.79
C SER A 61 -75.64 -41.12 -19.46
N ALA A 62 -74.66 -40.35 -19.93
CA ALA A 62 -74.63 -38.89 -19.85
C ALA A 62 -75.06 -38.19 -21.14
N GLU A 63 -75.54 -38.93 -22.16
CA GLU A 63 -75.95 -38.35 -23.46
C GLU A 63 -77.14 -37.38 -23.35
N ASP A 64 -78.04 -37.63 -22.40
CA ASP A 64 -79.23 -36.79 -22.15
C ASP A 64 -79.03 -35.82 -20.99
N MET A 65 -77.80 -35.69 -20.48
CA MET A 65 -77.48 -34.76 -19.39
C MET A 65 -77.07 -33.39 -19.94
N GLU A 66 -77.30 -32.35 -19.14
CA GLU A 66 -76.63 -31.06 -19.33
C GLU A 66 -75.24 -31.15 -18.72
N LEU A 67 -74.21 -30.91 -19.53
CA LEU A 67 -72.81 -30.93 -19.13
C LEU A 67 -72.20 -29.55 -19.28
N ARG A 68 -71.46 -29.11 -18.28
CA ARG A 68 -70.76 -27.82 -18.33
C ARG A 68 -69.38 -27.95 -17.71
N TRP A 69 -68.38 -27.37 -18.38
CA TRP A 69 -67.08 -27.07 -17.79
C TRP A 69 -67.00 -25.57 -17.61
N PHE A 70 -66.59 -25.12 -16.44
CA PHE A 70 -66.40 -23.70 -16.16
C PHE A 70 -65.15 -23.47 -15.29
N ARG A 71 -64.73 -22.22 -15.19
CA ARG A 71 -63.59 -21.79 -14.37
C ARG A 71 -64.03 -21.61 -12.92
N SER A 72 -64.01 -20.38 -12.38
CA SER A 72 -64.36 -20.13 -10.98
C SER A 72 -65.85 -19.87 -10.76
N LYS A 73 -66.56 -19.43 -11.80
CA LYS A 73 -67.99 -19.13 -11.75
C LYS A 73 -68.72 -19.92 -12.84
N PHE A 74 -69.97 -20.30 -12.59
CA PHE A 74 -70.81 -21.01 -13.57
C PHE A 74 -70.98 -20.24 -14.90
N SER A 75 -70.92 -18.90 -14.85
CA SER A 75 -70.97 -18.02 -16.03
C SER A 75 -69.65 -17.98 -16.82
N GLU A 76 -68.54 -18.40 -16.23
CA GLU A 76 -67.24 -18.52 -16.89
C GLU A 76 -67.14 -19.87 -17.62
N ALA A 77 -68.10 -20.10 -18.53
CA ALA A 77 -68.25 -21.36 -19.21
C ALA A 77 -67.15 -21.59 -20.25
N VAL A 78 -66.41 -22.67 -20.05
CA VAL A 78 -65.37 -23.19 -20.94
C VAL A 78 -66.00 -24.03 -22.03
N PHE A 79 -67.01 -24.83 -21.70
CA PHE A 79 -67.73 -25.69 -22.63
C PHE A 79 -69.13 -26.00 -22.09
N ILE A 80 -70.12 -26.12 -22.98
CA ILE A 80 -71.52 -26.40 -22.64
C ILE A 80 -72.07 -27.43 -23.63
N TYR A 81 -72.70 -28.47 -23.10
CA TYR A 81 -73.46 -29.47 -23.85
C TYR A 81 -74.85 -29.60 -23.25
N GLN A 82 -75.88 -29.36 -24.06
CA GLN A 82 -77.27 -29.39 -23.65
C GLN A 82 -78.13 -29.76 -24.85
N ASP A 83 -79.23 -30.49 -24.63
CA ASP A 83 -80.16 -30.93 -25.68
C ASP A 83 -79.46 -31.71 -26.80
N ARG A 84 -78.48 -32.54 -26.41
CA ARG A 84 -77.61 -33.34 -27.28
C ARG A 84 -76.71 -32.53 -28.25
N LEU A 85 -76.58 -31.23 -28.01
CA LEU A 85 -75.85 -30.28 -28.85
C LEU A 85 -74.82 -29.48 -28.05
N GLU A 86 -73.76 -29.04 -28.72
CA GLU A 86 -72.74 -28.16 -28.14
C GLU A 86 -73.21 -26.71 -28.27
N GLN A 87 -73.34 -26.00 -27.15
CA GLN A 87 -73.83 -24.62 -27.11
C GLN A 87 -72.64 -23.67 -27.17
N LYS A 88 -72.70 -22.65 -28.04
CA LYS A 88 -71.56 -21.75 -28.30
C LYS A 88 -71.79 -20.33 -27.79
N GLU A 89 -73.05 -19.96 -27.56
CA GLU A 89 -73.51 -18.61 -27.29
C GLU A 89 -73.07 -18.11 -25.91
N GLU A 90 -73.11 -19.00 -24.91
CA GLU A 90 -72.70 -18.71 -23.53
C GLU A 90 -71.22 -19.04 -23.26
N GLN A 91 -70.49 -19.54 -24.27
CA GLN A 91 -69.09 -19.90 -24.11
C GLN A 91 -68.23 -18.64 -24.00
N MET A 92 -67.26 -18.66 -23.09
CA MET A 92 -66.29 -17.57 -22.98
C MET A 92 -65.45 -17.43 -24.26
N ALA A 93 -65.26 -16.20 -24.71
CA ALA A 93 -64.52 -15.89 -25.94
C ALA A 93 -63.13 -16.56 -26.07
N PRO A 94 -62.30 -16.70 -25.00
CA PRO A 94 -61.00 -17.37 -25.09
C PRO A 94 -61.07 -18.88 -25.43
N TYR A 95 -62.21 -19.54 -25.23
CA TYR A 95 -62.41 -20.97 -25.48
C TYR A 95 -63.21 -21.24 -26.76
N ALA A 96 -63.85 -20.21 -27.32
CA ALA A 96 -64.65 -20.31 -28.53
C ALA A 96 -63.86 -20.92 -29.70
N GLY A 97 -64.38 -22.02 -30.25
CA GLY A 97 -63.74 -22.74 -31.38
C GLY A 97 -62.50 -23.56 -31.01
N ARG A 98 -62.07 -23.56 -29.75
CA ARG A 98 -60.93 -24.36 -29.25
C ARG A 98 -61.38 -25.61 -28.48
N THR A 99 -62.65 -25.71 -28.14
CA THR A 99 -63.16 -26.81 -27.31
C THR A 99 -64.10 -27.74 -28.07
N SER A 100 -64.08 -29.03 -27.73
CA SER A 100 -65.05 -30.01 -28.23
C SER A 100 -65.29 -31.14 -27.23
N LEU A 101 -66.46 -31.79 -27.33
CA LEU A 101 -66.79 -32.94 -26.47
C LEU A 101 -66.22 -34.23 -27.06
N VAL A 102 -65.56 -35.03 -26.22
CA VAL A 102 -65.23 -36.42 -26.53
C VAL A 102 -66.45 -37.29 -26.21
N ARG A 103 -67.04 -37.91 -27.23
CA ARG A 103 -68.35 -38.60 -27.14
C ARG A 103 -68.27 -40.12 -26.98
N GLU A 104 -67.10 -40.71 -27.14
CA GLU A 104 -66.91 -42.16 -27.27
C GLU A 104 -67.42 -42.97 -26.06
N LEU A 105 -67.30 -42.41 -24.85
CA LEU A 105 -67.65 -43.07 -23.59
C LEU A 105 -68.82 -42.38 -22.86
N LEU A 106 -69.56 -41.51 -23.55
CA LEU A 106 -70.63 -40.72 -22.97
C LEU A 106 -71.80 -41.60 -22.49
N ASN A 107 -72.06 -42.70 -23.20
CA ASN A 107 -73.05 -43.72 -22.83
C ASN A 107 -72.69 -44.51 -21.55
N GLN A 108 -71.42 -44.49 -21.13
CA GLN A 108 -70.92 -45.08 -19.89
C GLN A 108 -70.81 -44.05 -18.76
N GLY A 109 -71.13 -42.78 -19.04
CA GLY A 109 -71.06 -41.70 -18.07
C GLY A 109 -69.70 -41.04 -17.98
N GLU A 110 -68.82 -41.27 -18.94
CA GLU A 110 -67.53 -40.59 -19.03
C GLU A 110 -67.57 -39.51 -20.10
N ALA A 111 -67.25 -38.28 -19.71
CA ALA A 111 -67.21 -37.14 -20.61
C ALA A 111 -65.90 -36.39 -20.43
N ALA A 112 -65.30 -35.96 -21.55
CA ALA A 112 -64.11 -35.14 -21.51
C ALA A 112 -64.23 -33.98 -22.48
N VAL A 113 -63.82 -32.79 -22.03
CA VAL A 113 -63.67 -31.63 -22.91
C VAL A 113 -62.26 -31.60 -23.45
N ARG A 114 -62.13 -31.62 -24.78
CA ARG A 114 -60.88 -31.35 -25.47
C ARG A 114 -60.68 -29.86 -25.56
N ILE A 115 -59.50 -29.36 -25.20
CA ILE A 115 -59.06 -27.99 -25.45
C ILE A 115 -57.86 -28.03 -26.40
N GLN A 116 -57.96 -27.33 -27.53
CA GLN A 116 -56.91 -27.22 -28.55
C GLN A 116 -56.14 -25.90 -28.42
N ASN A 117 -54.89 -25.89 -28.89
CA ASN A 117 -53.99 -24.75 -28.85
C ASN A 117 -53.87 -24.17 -27.44
N VAL A 118 -53.49 -25.01 -26.46
CA VAL A 118 -53.43 -24.66 -25.03
C VAL A 118 -52.58 -23.41 -24.79
N ASN A 119 -53.11 -22.45 -24.04
CA ASN A 119 -52.46 -21.18 -23.72
C ASN A 119 -52.12 -21.09 -22.22
N VAL A 120 -51.25 -20.15 -21.85
CA VAL A 120 -50.88 -19.86 -20.45
C VAL A 120 -52.11 -19.57 -19.58
N SER A 121 -53.10 -18.85 -20.12
CA SER A 121 -54.33 -18.50 -19.42
C SER A 121 -55.21 -19.69 -19.05
N ASP A 122 -55.02 -20.84 -19.70
CA ASP A 122 -55.79 -22.05 -19.42
C ASP A 122 -55.32 -22.72 -18.12
N ASN A 123 -54.12 -22.41 -17.64
CA ASN A 123 -53.62 -22.92 -16.36
C ASN A 123 -54.59 -22.58 -15.22
N GLY A 124 -54.91 -23.57 -14.38
CA GLY A 124 -55.70 -23.39 -13.17
C GLY A 124 -56.80 -24.41 -12.99
N LEU A 125 -57.74 -24.08 -12.12
CA LEU A 125 -58.84 -24.95 -11.73
C LEU A 125 -59.99 -24.88 -12.75
N TYR A 126 -60.60 -26.04 -12.97
CA TYR A 126 -61.83 -26.21 -13.72
C TYR A 126 -62.83 -26.99 -12.86
N THR A 127 -64.10 -26.73 -13.10
CA THR A 127 -65.20 -27.48 -12.50
C THR A 127 -66.00 -28.14 -13.62
N CYS A 128 -66.22 -29.44 -13.52
CA CYS A 128 -67.12 -30.17 -14.39
C CYS A 128 -68.46 -30.39 -13.67
N PHE A 129 -69.54 -30.09 -14.36
CA PHE A 129 -70.90 -30.08 -13.84
C PHE A 129 -71.77 -30.98 -14.72
N PHE A 130 -72.56 -31.83 -14.08
CA PHE A 130 -73.47 -32.76 -14.72
C PHE A 130 -74.85 -32.58 -14.10
N ARG A 131 -75.88 -32.42 -14.94
CA ARG A 131 -77.26 -32.26 -14.48
C ARG A 131 -78.19 -33.19 -15.25
N LYS A 132 -79.05 -33.88 -14.50
CA LYS A 132 -80.14 -34.72 -15.03
C LYS A 132 -81.45 -34.32 -14.35
N GLY A 133 -82.37 -33.74 -15.12
CA GLY A 133 -83.60 -33.19 -14.58
C GLY A 133 -83.34 -32.06 -13.58
N GLY A 134 -83.78 -32.25 -12.34
CA GLY A 134 -83.59 -31.28 -11.24
C GLY A 134 -82.38 -31.56 -10.35
N PHE A 135 -81.65 -32.66 -10.56
CA PHE A 135 -80.48 -33.04 -9.77
C PHE A 135 -79.19 -32.71 -10.52
N TYR A 136 -78.19 -32.21 -9.81
CA TYR A 136 -76.88 -31.89 -10.36
C TYR A 136 -75.77 -32.18 -9.35
N GLU A 137 -74.58 -32.44 -9.87
CA GLU A 137 -73.36 -32.59 -9.09
C GLU A 137 -72.17 -31.98 -9.85
N GLU A 138 -71.09 -31.70 -9.12
CA GLU A 138 -69.88 -31.09 -9.68
C GLU A 138 -68.60 -31.65 -9.08
N ALA A 139 -67.50 -31.59 -9.85
CA ALA A 139 -66.17 -31.96 -9.37
C ALA A 139 -65.10 -31.01 -9.92
N ASN A 140 -64.07 -30.77 -9.12
CA ASN A 140 -62.96 -29.90 -9.47
C ASN A 140 -61.77 -30.69 -10.00
N LEU A 141 -61.13 -30.18 -11.05
CA LEU A 141 -59.90 -30.71 -11.62
C LEU A 141 -58.90 -29.57 -11.88
N GLU A 142 -57.61 -29.85 -11.72
CA GLU A 142 -56.54 -28.87 -11.95
C GLU A 142 -55.84 -29.14 -13.28
N LEU A 143 -55.71 -28.11 -14.12
CA LEU A 143 -54.90 -28.12 -15.32
C LEU A 143 -53.59 -27.35 -15.07
N LYS A 144 -52.46 -28.04 -15.18
CA LYS A 144 -51.12 -27.44 -15.13
C LYS A 144 -50.56 -27.31 -16.53
N VAL A 145 -50.46 -26.06 -17.00
CA VAL A 145 -49.86 -25.77 -18.29
C VAL A 145 -48.36 -25.62 -18.13
N ALA A 146 -47.60 -26.18 -19.08
CA ALA A 146 -46.16 -26.06 -19.11
C ALA A 146 -45.62 -25.84 -20.53
N GLY A 147 -44.57 -25.04 -20.62
CA GLY A 147 -43.86 -24.71 -21.84
C GLY A 147 -42.36 -24.72 -21.62
N VAL A 148 -41.63 -25.34 -22.53
CA VAL A 148 -40.17 -25.32 -22.53
C VAL A 148 -39.70 -24.23 -23.47
N GLY A 149 -39.00 -23.25 -22.92
CA GLY A 149 -38.53 -22.08 -23.65
C GLY A 149 -37.29 -22.33 -24.49
N SER A 150 -36.63 -21.24 -24.86
CA SER A 150 -35.37 -21.25 -25.60
C SER A 150 -34.26 -21.94 -24.82
N ALA A 151 -33.26 -22.47 -25.53
CA ALA A 151 -32.01 -22.87 -24.88
C ALA A 151 -31.35 -21.67 -24.20
N PRO A 152 -30.68 -21.85 -23.05
CA PRO A 152 -29.97 -20.76 -22.38
C PRO A 152 -28.83 -20.22 -23.24
N GLN A 153 -28.74 -18.90 -23.31
CA GLN A 153 -27.60 -18.19 -23.90
C GLN A 153 -26.71 -17.66 -22.78
N VAL A 154 -25.47 -18.13 -22.76
CA VAL A 154 -24.48 -17.77 -21.75
C VAL A 154 -23.43 -16.86 -22.37
N ARG A 155 -23.15 -15.73 -21.73
CA ARG A 155 -22.20 -14.72 -22.19
C ARG A 155 -21.35 -14.19 -21.04
N ILE A 156 -20.08 -13.89 -21.34
CA ILE A 156 -19.17 -13.22 -20.41
C ILE A 156 -19.41 -11.72 -20.56
N THR A 157 -19.82 -11.04 -19.48
CA THR A 157 -20.12 -9.59 -19.51
C THR A 157 -18.93 -8.72 -19.15
N GLY A 158 -17.95 -9.24 -18.42
CA GLY A 158 -16.72 -8.53 -18.13
C GLY A 158 -16.04 -9.01 -16.84
N PRO A 159 -14.84 -8.49 -16.57
CA PRO A 159 -14.20 -8.62 -15.27
C PRO A 159 -14.96 -7.77 -14.24
N GLU A 160 -15.10 -8.30 -13.03
CA GLU A 160 -15.66 -7.64 -11.84
C GLU A 160 -14.59 -7.60 -10.74
N GLU A 161 -14.75 -6.80 -9.67
CA GLU A 161 -13.66 -6.51 -8.71
C GLU A 161 -12.93 -7.76 -8.20
N ASP A 162 -13.65 -8.88 -8.02
CA ASP A 162 -13.13 -10.14 -7.49
C ASP A 162 -13.28 -11.36 -8.42
N GLY A 163 -13.58 -11.17 -9.72
CA GLY A 163 -13.82 -12.34 -10.60
C GLY A 163 -14.31 -12.01 -12.01
N VAL A 164 -14.93 -12.99 -12.66
CA VAL A 164 -15.50 -12.86 -14.02
C VAL A 164 -17.02 -12.99 -13.94
N ARG A 165 -17.73 -11.98 -14.46
CA ARG A 165 -19.19 -11.96 -14.47
C ARG A 165 -19.72 -12.65 -15.72
N VAL A 166 -20.48 -13.72 -15.52
CA VAL A 166 -21.11 -14.52 -16.56
C VAL A 166 -22.63 -14.42 -16.42
N VAL A 167 -23.33 -14.20 -17.52
CA VAL A 167 -24.79 -14.03 -17.57
C VAL A 167 -25.42 -15.10 -18.44
N CYS A 168 -26.43 -15.75 -17.90
CA CYS A 168 -27.30 -16.71 -18.58
C CYS A 168 -28.67 -16.07 -18.82
N THR A 169 -29.16 -16.15 -20.06
CA THR A 169 -30.47 -15.62 -20.45
C THR A 169 -31.28 -16.68 -21.19
N ALA A 170 -32.57 -16.77 -20.91
CA ALA A 170 -33.51 -17.60 -21.67
C ALA A 170 -34.92 -17.02 -21.60
N SER A 171 -35.76 -17.39 -22.57
CA SER A 171 -37.11 -16.84 -22.71
C SER A 171 -38.11 -17.91 -23.12
N GLY A 172 -39.41 -17.64 -22.95
CA GLY A 172 -40.48 -18.52 -23.40
C GLY A 172 -40.80 -19.70 -22.47
N TRP A 173 -40.49 -19.59 -21.17
CA TRP A 173 -40.72 -20.67 -20.20
C TRP A 173 -42.06 -20.50 -19.47
N PHE A 174 -42.77 -21.59 -19.21
CA PHE A 174 -43.93 -21.57 -18.33
C PHE A 174 -44.07 -22.92 -17.58
N PRO A 175 -44.42 -22.94 -16.28
CA PRO A 175 -44.47 -21.80 -15.37
C PRO A 175 -43.06 -21.23 -15.12
N LYS A 176 -42.89 -20.39 -14.09
CA LYS A 176 -41.59 -19.86 -13.70
C LYS A 176 -40.54 -20.99 -13.60
N PRO A 177 -39.45 -20.95 -14.40
CA PRO A 177 -38.47 -22.03 -14.41
C PRO A 177 -37.54 -21.95 -13.19
N GLN A 178 -36.77 -23.01 -12.97
CA GLN A 178 -35.72 -23.05 -11.95
C GLN A 178 -34.35 -22.94 -12.62
N VAL A 179 -33.51 -22.03 -12.13
CA VAL A 179 -32.15 -21.82 -12.65
C VAL A 179 -31.13 -22.44 -11.72
N GLN A 180 -30.11 -23.06 -12.30
CA GLN A 180 -29.01 -23.64 -11.56
C GLN A 180 -27.70 -23.48 -12.32
N TRP A 181 -26.66 -23.08 -11.59
CA TRP A 181 -25.30 -23.03 -12.07
C TRP A 181 -24.51 -24.21 -11.52
N ARG A 182 -23.71 -24.84 -12.38
CA ARG A 182 -22.82 -25.95 -12.01
C ARG A 182 -21.42 -25.73 -12.54
N ASP A 183 -20.42 -26.22 -11.81
CA ASP A 183 -19.04 -26.28 -12.30
C ASP A 183 -18.78 -27.53 -13.16
N LEU A 184 -17.53 -27.73 -13.57
CA LEU A 184 -17.06 -28.91 -14.31
C LEU A 184 -17.24 -30.23 -13.56
N SER A 185 -17.18 -30.21 -12.24
CA SER A 185 -17.36 -31.40 -11.39
C SER A 185 -18.84 -31.75 -11.18
N GLY A 186 -19.75 -30.82 -11.52
CA GLY A 186 -21.19 -30.94 -11.33
C GLY A 186 -21.69 -30.36 -10.01
N GLU A 187 -20.80 -29.79 -9.20
CA GLU A 187 -21.12 -29.11 -7.95
C GLU A 187 -21.88 -27.81 -8.23
N LYS A 188 -22.82 -27.47 -7.34
CA LYS A 188 -23.78 -26.39 -7.54
C LYS A 188 -23.25 -25.09 -6.94
N PHE A 189 -23.34 -24.00 -7.70
CA PHE A 189 -23.18 -22.66 -7.14
C PHE A 189 -24.44 -22.27 -6.37
N LEU A 190 -24.27 -21.85 -5.11
CA LEU A 190 -25.38 -21.46 -4.23
C LEU A 190 -25.67 -19.95 -4.29
N GLU A 191 -24.67 -19.14 -4.63
CA GLU A 191 -24.77 -17.69 -4.63
C GLU A 191 -24.65 -17.13 -6.04
N PHE A 192 -25.75 -16.61 -6.56
CA PHE A 192 -25.83 -15.91 -7.84
C PHE A 192 -27.05 -14.98 -7.84
N SER A 193 -27.04 -13.97 -8.71
CA SER A 193 -28.19 -13.08 -8.88
C SER A 193 -29.14 -13.62 -9.95
N GLU A 194 -30.44 -13.48 -9.72
CA GLU A 194 -31.47 -13.99 -10.63
C GLU A 194 -32.62 -13.00 -10.75
N ALA A 195 -33.00 -12.68 -11.98
CA ALA A 195 -34.11 -11.81 -12.31
C ALA A 195 -35.06 -12.54 -13.28
N HIS A 196 -36.36 -12.32 -13.08
CA HIS A 196 -37.40 -12.87 -13.92
C HIS A 196 -38.30 -11.76 -14.44
N THR A 197 -38.64 -11.86 -15.72
CA THR A 197 -39.62 -10.99 -16.38
C THR A 197 -40.66 -11.84 -17.06
N GLN A 198 -41.87 -11.30 -17.21
CA GLN A 198 -42.98 -11.99 -17.85
C GLN A 198 -43.45 -11.16 -19.04
N ASP A 199 -43.62 -11.81 -20.20
CA ASP A 199 -44.12 -11.14 -21.40
C ASP A 199 -45.66 -11.00 -21.39
N ALA A 200 -46.20 -10.34 -22.41
CA ALA A 200 -47.65 -10.15 -22.56
C ALA A 200 -48.42 -11.47 -22.75
N GLY A 201 -47.75 -12.54 -23.21
CA GLY A 201 -48.31 -13.89 -23.33
C GLY A 201 -48.24 -14.71 -22.04
N GLY A 202 -47.63 -14.17 -20.98
CA GLY A 202 -47.48 -14.83 -19.70
C GLY A 202 -46.25 -15.74 -19.59
N LEU A 203 -45.36 -15.73 -20.58
CA LEU A 203 -44.15 -16.55 -20.57
C LEU A 203 -43.03 -15.85 -19.81
N PHE A 204 -42.24 -16.63 -19.08
CA PHE A 204 -41.13 -16.17 -18.30
C PHE A 204 -39.85 -16.08 -19.13
N SER A 205 -39.14 -14.97 -18.93
CA SER A 205 -37.74 -14.80 -19.31
C SER A 205 -36.89 -14.67 -18.07
N VAL A 206 -35.76 -15.36 -18.07
CA VAL A 206 -34.79 -15.43 -17.00
C VAL A 206 -33.52 -14.69 -17.40
N GLU A 207 -32.97 -13.94 -16.46
CA GLU A 207 -31.60 -13.49 -16.48
C GLU A 207 -30.93 -13.88 -15.15
N ALA A 208 -29.92 -14.74 -15.20
CA ALA A 208 -29.16 -15.16 -14.04
C ALA A 208 -27.68 -14.80 -14.24
N ALA A 209 -27.06 -14.16 -13.26
CA ALA A 209 -25.66 -13.77 -13.33
C ALA A 209 -24.85 -14.35 -12.16
N LEU A 210 -23.74 -15.00 -12.53
CA LEU A 210 -22.78 -15.64 -11.65
C LEU A 210 -21.44 -14.91 -11.73
N VAL A 211 -20.78 -14.72 -10.58
CA VAL A 211 -19.42 -14.17 -10.50
C VAL A 211 -18.47 -15.30 -10.15
N VAL A 212 -17.63 -15.71 -11.10
CA VAL A 212 -16.66 -16.79 -10.90
C VAL A 212 -15.34 -16.20 -10.43
N ARG A 213 -14.91 -16.57 -9.21
CA ARG A 213 -13.69 -16.03 -8.59
C ARG A 213 -12.47 -16.94 -8.74
N ASP A 214 -12.70 -18.25 -8.78
CA ASP A 214 -11.67 -19.26 -8.87
C ASP A 214 -11.42 -19.64 -10.34
N SER A 215 -10.19 -19.42 -10.82
CA SER A 215 -9.80 -19.71 -12.19
C SER A 215 -9.67 -21.20 -12.49
N THR A 216 -9.62 -22.06 -11.46
CA THR A 216 -9.52 -23.52 -11.63
C THR A 216 -10.86 -24.17 -11.99
N VAL A 217 -11.98 -23.46 -11.82
CA VAL A 217 -13.34 -23.92 -12.13
C VAL A 217 -13.53 -24.25 -13.62
N GLY A 218 -12.79 -23.58 -14.52
CA GLY A 218 -12.79 -23.86 -15.95
C GLY A 218 -14.13 -23.57 -16.65
N ASN A 219 -14.98 -24.58 -16.82
CA ASN A 219 -16.30 -24.42 -17.44
C ASN A 219 -17.38 -24.25 -16.38
N VAL A 220 -18.30 -23.34 -16.65
CA VAL A 220 -19.54 -23.21 -15.88
C VAL A 220 -20.73 -23.52 -16.77
N THR A 221 -21.70 -24.22 -16.21
CA THR A 221 -22.92 -24.66 -16.90
C THR A 221 -24.12 -23.98 -16.27
N CYS A 222 -24.87 -23.22 -17.07
CA CYS A 222 -26.20 -22.74 -16.69
C CYS A 222 -27.24 -23.77 -17.13
N SER A 223 -28.10 -24.17 -16.21
CA SER A 223 -29.21 -25.10 -16.43
C SER A 223 -30.53 -24.43 -16.07
N ILE A 224 -31.53 -24.62 -16.92
CA ILE A 224 -32.89 -24.10 -16.74
C ILE A 224 -33.86 -25.27 -16.81
N LEU A 225 -34.59 -25.47 -15.71
CA LEU A 225 -35.47 -26.61 -15.49
C LEU A 225 -36.93 -26.16 -15.46
N ASN A 226 -37.78 -26.87 -16.21
CA ASN A 226 -39.23 -26.77 -16.08
C ASN A 226 -39.70 -27.68 -14.93
N PRO A 227 -40.28 -27.14 -13.84
CA PRO A 227 -40.65 -27.93 -12.66
C PRO A 227 -41.87 -28.85 -12.88
N VAL A 228 -42.69 -28.59 -13.91
CA VAL A 228 -43.88 -29.39 -14.22
C VAL A 228 -43.52 -30.55 -15.16
N LEU A 229 -42.69 -30.28 -16.17
CA LEU A 229 -42.29 -31.29 -17.16
C LEU A 229 -41.04 -32.08 -16.77
N GLY A 230 -40.27 -31.59 -15.78
CA GLY A 230 -38.96 -32.16 -15.43
C GLY A 230 -37.91 -32.04 -16.55
N GLN A 231 -38.18 -31.19 -17.55
CA GLN A 231 -37.29 -31.01 -18.70
C GLN A 231 -36.29 -29.87 -18.45
N GLU A 232 -35.01 -30.16 -18.69
CA GLU A 232 -33.90 -29.24 -18.48
C GLU A 232 -33.25 -28.85 -19.82
N LYS A 233 -32.89 -27.58 -19.98
CA LYS A 233 -31.97 -27.12 -21.02
C LYS A 233 -30.77 -26.47 -20.38
N ALA A 234 -29.57 -26.84 -20.82
CA ALA A 234 -28.33 -26.35 -20.27
C ALA A 234 -27.37 -25.84 -21.35
N MET A 235 -26.51 -24.91 -20.97
CA MET A 235 -25.44 -24.37 -21.80
C MET A 235 -24.19 -24.17 -20.95
N ALA A 236 -23.08 -24.69 -21.43
CA ALA A 236 -21.77 -24.54 -20.80
C ALA A 236 -20.96 -23.45 -21.51
N ILE A 237 -20.18 -22.70 -20.74
CA ILE A 237 -19.19 -21.76 -21.27
C ILE A 237 -17.85 -22.02 -20.58
N PHE A 238 -16.77 -22.00 -21.37
CA PHE A 238 -15.41 -22.00 -20.85
C PHE A 238 -15.01 -20.56 -20.55
N ILE A 239 -14.44 -20.32 -19.36
CA ILE A 239 -13.89 -19.03 -18.98
C ILE A 239 -12.36 -19.11 -19.07
N PRO A 240 -11.73 -18.49 -20.08
CA PRO A 240 -10.28 -18.51 -20.20
C PRO A 240 -9.58 -17.82 -19.01
N GLU A 241 -8.46 -18.36 -18.54
CA GLU A 241 -7.65 -17.79 -17.46
C GLU A 241 -7.31 -16.28 -17.62
N PRO A 242 -7.06 -15.73 -18.83
CA PRO A 242 -6.77 -14.30 -19.00
C PRO A 242 -7.87 -13.34 -18.54
N PHE A 243 -9.12 -13.81 -18.35
CA PHE A 243 -10.21 -12.98 -17.87
C PHE A 243 -10.18 -12.75 -16.36
N PHE A 244 -9.46 -13.59 -15.60
CA PHE A 244 -9.33 -13.42 -14.15
C PHE A 244 -8.31 -12.32 -13.84
N PRO A 245 -8.57 -11.46 -12.84
CA PRO A 245 -7.61 -10.44 -12.42
C PRO A 245 -6.32 -11.10 -11.95
N GLN A 246 -5.29 -11.09 -12.79
CA GLN A 246 -3.98 -11.62 -12.42
C GLN A 246 -3.37 -10.74 -11.34
N ALA A 247 -2.87 -11.38 -10.27
CA ALA A 247 -2.05 -10.70 -9.27
C ALA A 247 -0.88 -10.03 -9.99
N SER A 248 -0.90 -8.70 -10.02
CA SER A 248 0.05 -7.97 -10.84
C SER A 248 1.48 -8.22 -10.32
N PRO A 249 2.40 -8.80 -11.12
CA PRO A 249 3.69 -9.29 -10.63
C PRO A 249 4.53 -8.21 -9.94
N TRP A 250 4.39 -6.96 -10.40
CA TRP A 250 5.04 -5.81 -9.80
C TRP A 250 4.56 -5.51 -8.37
N LYS A 251 3.32 -5.81 -7.98
CA LYS A 251 2.83 -5.58 -6.59
C LYS A 251 3.52 -6.53 -5.61
N VAL A 252 3.71 -7.80 -6.01
CA VAL A 252 4.44 -8.79 -5.21
C VAL A 252 5.91 -8.41 -5.14
N ALA A 253 6.52 -8.09 -6.29
CA ALA A 253 7.92 -7.64 -6.34
C ALA A 253 8.14 -6.38 -5.48
N PHE A 254 7.24 -5.40 -5.55
CA PHE A 254 7.32 -4.16 -4.78
C PHE A 254 7.18 -4.41 -3.27
N SER A 255 6.25 -5.28 -2.86
CA SER A 255 6.11 -5.66 -1.44
C SER A 255 7.36 -6.36 -0.90
N VAL A 256 7.94 -7.30 -1.68
CA VAL A 256 9.19 -7.99 -1.30
C VAL A 256 10.37 -7.01 -1.28
N SER A 257 10.51 -6.14 -2.28
CA SER A 257 11.57 -5.12 -2.28
C SER A 257 11.45 -4.14 -1.11
N LEU A 258 10.22 -3.71 -0.77
CA LEU A 258 9.99 -2.79 0.34
C LEU A 258 10.30 -3.44 1.70
N THR A 259 9.88 -4.69 1.90
CA THR A 259 10.19 -5.45 3.13
C THR A 259 11.70 -5.66 3.29
N VAL A 260 12.41 -6.01 2.22
CA VAL A 260 13.89 -6.12 2.24
C VAL A 260 14.53 -4.76 2.55
N LEU A 261 14.06 -3.68 1.93
CA LEU A 261 14.58 -2.32 2.20
C LEU A 261 14.38 -1.92 3.66
N VAL A 262 13.19 -2.18 4.24
CA VAL A 262 12.91 -1.90 5.65
C VAL A 262 13.81 -2.74 6.57
N ILE A 263 14.04 -4.02 6.27
CA ILE A 263 14.96 -4.87 7.04
C ILE A 263 16.40 -4.33 6.95
N LEU A 264 16.84 -3.88 5.78
CA LEU A 264 18.17 -3.28 5.62
C LEU A 264 18.29 -1.96 6.38
N LEU A 265 17.27 -1.10 6.35
CA LEU A 265 17.25 0.16 7.10
C LEU A 265 17.17 -0.07 8.61
N LEU A 266 16.39 -1.05 9.07
CA LEU A 266 16.36 -1.47 10.48
C LEU A 266 17.68 -2.12 10.88
N GLY A 267 18.30 -2.92 10.02
CA GLY A 267 19.62 -3.51 10.24
C GLY A 267 20.71 -2.46 10.35
N ALA A 268 20.73 -1.48 9.44
CA ALA A 268 21.64 -0.34 9.46
C ALA A 268 21.36 0.58 10.66
N GLY A 269 20.10 0.82 11.00
CA GLY A 269 19.68 1.58 12.18
C GLY A 269 20.07 0.88 13.48
N CYS A 270 19.90 -0.44 13.57
CA CYS A 270 20.36 -1.25 14.69
C CYS A 270 21.89 -1.31 14.76
N TYR A 271 22.58 -1.39 13.62
CA TYR A 271 24.04 -1.39 13.57
C TYR A 271 24.61 -0.06 14.06
N THR A 272 24.16 1.05 13.50
CA THR A 272 24.56 2.40 13.92
C THR A 272 24.15 2.71 15.37
N LYS A 273 22.93 2.32 15.80
CA LYS A 273 22.50 2.43 17.20
C LYS A 273 23.31 1.53 18.14
N ARG A 274 23.72 0.33 17.72
CA ARG A 274 24.59 -0.57 18.50
C ARG A 274 26.00 -0.01 18.60
N GLU A 275 26.55 0.51 17.52
CA GLU A 275 27.85 1.20 17.51
C GLU A 275 27.81 2.45 18.42
N HIS A 276 26.74 3.25 18.33
CA HIS A 276 26.55 4.42 19.18
C HIS A 276 26.25 4.03 20.64
N SER A 277 25.54 2.93 20.90
CA SER A 277 25.26 2.46 22.26
C SER A 277 26.48 1.83 22.91
N MET A 278 27.35 1.14 22.14
CA MET A 278 28.65 0.67 22.63
C MET A 278 29.59 1.82 22.93
N LYS A 279 29.67 2.84 22.05
CA LYS A 279 30.45 4.07 22.30
C LYS A 279 29.89 4.86 23.48
N VAL A 280 28.56 4.96 23.64
CA VAL A 280 27.91 5.63 24.78
C VAL A 280 28.06 4.84 26.08
N GLN A 281 28.13 3.51 26.03
CA GLN A 281 28.34 2.68 27.22
C GLN A 281 29.81 2.73 27.67
N GLU A 282 30.75 2.74 26.72
CA GLU A 282 32.17 3.03 27.00
C GLU A 282 32.36 4.47 27.50
N MET A 283 31.58 5.44 27.00
CA MET A 283 31.56 6.83 27.48
C MET A 283 30.90 6.96 28.86
N LYS A 284 29.86 6.17 29.18
CA LYS A 284 29.22 6.09 30.51
C LYS A 284 30.09 5.39 31.55
N GLU A 285 30.84 4.36 31.15
CA GLU A 285 31.79 3.65 32.00
C GLU A 285 33.05 4.49 32.24
N LYS A 286 33.50 5.27 31.24
CA LYS A 286 34.48 6.35 31.43
C LYS A 286 33.91 7.50 32.28
N GLU A 287 32.64 7.88 32.14
CA GLU A 287 31.99 8.90 32.97
C GLU A 287 31.79 8.47 34.42
N SER A 288 31.50 7.19 34.70
CA SER A 288 31.40 6.67 36.07
C SER A 288 32.78 6.56 36.74
N LEU A 289 33.82 6.20 35.98
CA LEU A 289 35.22 6.31 36.42
C LEU A 289 35.62 7.78 36.64
N CYS A 290 35.15 8.71 35.80
CA CYS A 290 35.34 10.14 35.98
C CYS A 290 34.49 10.73 37.13
N GLN A 291 33.32 10.19 37.47
CA GLN A 291 32.49 10.66 38.59
C GLN A 291 33.07 10.20 39.93
N ALA A 292 33.60 8.99 40.00
CA ALA A 292 34.40 8.54 41.14
C ALA A 292 35.68 9.39 41.31
N GLY A 293 36.29 9.85 40.21
CA GLY A 293 37.37 10.84 40.22
C GLY A 293 36.94 12.29 40.49
N LYS A 294 35.68 12.66 40.26
CA LYS A 294 35.14 14.03 40.48
C LYS A 294 34.80 14.30 41.94
N GLN A 295 34.54 13.27 42.75
CA GLN A 295 34.38 13.44 44.21
C GLN A 295 35.73 13.71 44.91
N ASP A 296 36.84 13.21 44.34
CA ASP A 296 38.22 13.52 44.77
C ASP A 296 38.73 14.86 44.21
N ARG A 297 38.21 15.29 43.05
CA ARG A 297 38.58 16.54 42.38
C ARG A 297 37.84 17.79 42.85
N GLN A 298 36.73 17.66 43.60
CA GLN A 298 36.12 18.82 44.26
C GLN A 298 37.00 19.45 45.37
N THR A 299 38.04 18.76 45.81
CA THR A 299 39.04 19.29 46.76
C THR A 299 40.23 19.98 46.03
N LYS A 300 40.31 19.91 44.70
CA LYS A 300 41.45 20.44 43.91
C LYS A 300 41.02 21.16 42.63
N GLU A 301 40.04 22.05 42.72
CA GLU A 301 39.66 22.95 41.62
C GLU A 301 39.44 24.39 42.12
N LYS A 302 40.40 24.86 42.91
CA LYS A 302 40.90 26.23 42.82
C LYS A 302 42.23 26.11 42.07
N VAL A 303 42.42 26.90 41.02
CA VAL A 303 43.60 26.97 40.12
C VAL A 303 43.49 26.06 38.87
N LEU A 304 43.08 26.64 37.73
CA LEU A 304 43.77 26.51 36.43
C LEU A 304 43.07 27.37 35.34
N GLU A 305 43.55 28.60 35.14
CA GLU A 305 43.63 29.28 33.83
C GLU A 305 45.10 29.17 33.42
N ASP A 306 45.51 28.30 32.48
CA ASP A 306 46.86 28.41 31.88
C ASP A 306 47.11 27.53 30.62
N THR A 307 46.43 27.79 29.49
CA THR A 307 46.86 27.17 28.21
C THR A 307 46.50 28.02 26.98
N THR A 308 47.13 29.19 26.81
CA THR A 308 47.08 29.95 25.54
C THR A 308 48.45 30.60 25.23
N PHE A 309 48.95 30.45 23.99
CA PHE A 309 50.10 31.22 23.48
C PHE A 309 49.67 32.67 23.24
N SER A 310 50.51 33.63 23.60
CA SER A 310 50.26 35.05 23.34
C SER A 310 50.75 35.46 21.95
N ALA A 311 49.92 36.18 21.17
CA ALA A 311 50.34 36.73 19.88
C ALA A 311 51.30 37.91 20.09
N GLY A 312 52.59 37.68 19.85
CA GLY A 312 53.66 38.66 20.04
C GLY A 312 53.64 39.72 18.95
N SER A 313 53.61 41.00 19.32
CA SER A 313 53.78 42.11 18.38
C SER A 313 55.27 42.41 18.19
N VAL A 314 55.92 41.72 17.24
CA VAL A 314 57.34 41.98 16.95
C VAL A 314 57.47 43.29 16.15
N THR A 315 58.30 44.21 16.65
CA THR A 315 58.74 45.43 15.95
C THR A 315 60.26 45.45 15.90
N LEU A 316 60.86 45.84 14.77
CA LEU A 316 62.31 45.85 14.58
C LEU A 316 62.93 47.05 15.32
N ASP A 317 64.07 46.84 15.98
CA ASP A 317 64.82 47.89 16.66
C ASP A 317 65.89 48.53 15.74
N PRO A 318 65.70 49.80 15.31
CA PRO A 318 66.69 50.50 14.51
C PRO A 318 68.03 50.74 15.23
N GLY A 319 68.04 50.74 16.57
CA GLY A 319 69.27 50.88 17.34
C GLY A 319 70.18 49.64 17.29
N SER A 320 69.58 48.46 17.08
CA SER A 320 70.28 47.18 17.01
C SER A 320 70.77 46.79 15.61
N ALA A 321 70.33 47.52 14.59
CA ALA A 321 70.49 47.18 13.19
C ALA A 321 71.88 47.52 12.66
N ASP A 322 72.41 46.66 11.80
CA ASP A 322 73.62 46.98 11.07
C ASP A 322 73.46 48.25 10.21
N SER A 323 74.55 49.01 10.07
CA SER A 323 74.61 50.23 9.26
C SER A 323 74.21 50.03 7.80
N ASP A 324 74.30 48.81 7.27
CA ASP A 324 73.97 48.47 5.89
C ASP A 324 72.48 48.09 5.68
N LEU A 325 71.69 48.00 6.77
CA LEU A 325 70.26 47.68 6.71
C LEU A 325 69.38 48.93 6.62
N VAL A 326 68.27 48.81 5.90
CA VAL A 326 67.15 49.75 5.87
C VAL A 326 65.95 49.09 6.52
N ILE A 327 65.42 49.75 7.55
CA ILE A 327 64.17 49.34 8.20
C ILE A 327 63.04 50.21 7.67
N SER A 328 61.86 49.62 7.43
CA SER A 328 60.66 50.35 7.02
C SER A 328 60.24 51.38 8.08
N ARG A 329 59.47 52.39 7.66
CA ARG A 329 58.96 53.41 8.57
C ARG A 329 58.08 52.81 9.68
N GLU A 330 57.35 51.73 9.38
CA GLU A 330 56.53 51.01 10.37
C GLU A 330 57.34 50.08 11.29
N LYS A 331 58.67 49.96 11.11
CA LYS A 331 59.54 49.03 11.84
C LYS A 331 59.12 47.56 11.73
N THR A 332 58.55 47.19 10.60
CA THR A 332 58.06 45.82 10.35
C THR A 332 58.84 45.10 9.26
N SER A 333 59.53 45.82 8.39
CA SER A 333 60.28 45.24 7.27
C SER A 333 61.75 45.66 7.30
N VAL A 334 62.64 44.76 6.90
CA VAL A 334 64.08 45.00 6.76
C VAL A 334 64.58 44.52 5.39
N ALA A 335 65.46 45.32 4.78
CA ALA A 335 66.14 45.03 3.51
C ALA A 335 67.53 45.69 3.49
N LEU A 336 68.41 45.27 2.57
CA LEU A 336 69.76 45.83 2.43
C LEU A 336 69.76 47.19 1.68
N LYS A 337 70.67 48.11 2.02
CA LYS A 337 70.83 49.38 1.28
C LYS A 337 71.34 49.13 -0.15
N ALA A 338 70.77 49.84 -1.12
CA ALA A 338 71.14 49.70 -2.54
C ALA A 338 72.63 50.01 -2.80
N SER A 339 73.22 50.93 -2.03
CA SER A 339 74.59 51.43 -2.18
C SER A 339 75.69 50.56 -1.56
N CYS A 340 75.37 49.45 -0.89
CA CYS A 340 76.40 48.60 -0.25
C CYS A 340 77.24 47.87 -1.29
N ALA A 341 78.56 47.90 -1.15
CA ALA A 341 79.49 47.01 -1.86
C ALA A 341 79.83 45.84 -0.92
N ASN A 342 79.64 44.60 -1.37
CA ASN A 342 79.75 43.37 -0.58
C ASN A 342 80.96 43.39 0.38
N SER A 343 80.71 43.67 1.66
CA SER A 343 81.73 43.73 2.72
C SER A 343 82.01 42.37 3.37
N GLY A 344 81.23 41.34 3.04
CA GLY A 344 81.41 39.98 3.58
C GLY A 344 81.02 39.83 5.05
N ASP A 345 80.50 40.88 5.69
CA ASP A 345 80.02 40.87 7.07
C ASP A 345 78.52 40.56 7.14
N THR A 346 78.11 39.79 8.16
CA THR A 346 76.71 39.37 8.38
C THR A 346 75.88 40.53 8.91
N CYS A 347 74.93 41.05 8.11
CA CYS A 347 74.06 42.15 8.52
C CYS A 347 72.81 41.61 9.25
N SER A 348 72.63 42.00 10.53
CA SER A 348 71.48 41.59 11.33
C SER A 348 70.78 42.72 12.07
N VAL A 349 69.51 42.48 12.43
CA VAL A 349 68.68 43.36 13.27
C VAL A 349 67.87 42.51 14.24
N LEU A 350 67.60 43.08 15.43
CA LEU A 350 66.78 42.44 16.45
C LEU A 350 65.37 43.05 16.52
N GLY A 351 64.45 42.29 17.09
CA GLY A 351 63.21 42.82 17.63
C GLY A 351 63.48 43.76 18.82
N PHE A 352 62.65 44.79 18.96
CA PHE A 352 62.71 45.78 20.03
C PHE A 352 62.27 45.19 21.38
N GLU A 353 61.27 44.31 21.37
CA GLU A 353 60.79 43.63 22.57
C GLU A 353 61.53 42.31 22.76
N GLY A 354 62.25 42.20 23.89
CA GLY A 354 62.85 40.95 24.34
C GLY A 354 61.83 40.06 25.05
N ILE A 355 61.96 38.75 24.85
CA ILE A 355 61.08 37.71 25.38
C ILE A 355 61.81 37.00 26.52
N ALA A 356 61.47 37.35 27.75
CA ALA A 356 62.12 36.84 28.95
C ALA A 356 61.36 35.67 29.62
N SER A 357 60.10 35.44 29.24
CA SER A 357 59.29 34.32 29.75
C SER A 357 58.03 34.12 28.92
N GLY A 358 57.45 32.92 29.05
CA GLY A 358 56.15 32.57 28.49
C GLY A 358 56.21 32.08 27.05
N ARG A 359 55.02 32.04 26.45
CA ARG A 359 54.73 31.42 25.17
C ARG A 359 54.32 32.49 24.16
N CYS A 360 55.09 32.64 23.09
CA CYS A 360 54.88 33.69 22.09
C CYS A 360 54.97 33.16 20.65
N TYR A 361 54.32 33.90 19.76
CA TYR A 361 54.20 33.57 18.35
C TYR A 361 54.17 34.81 17.47
N TRP A 362 54.89 34.78 16.33
CA TRP A 362 54.79 35.78 15.26
C TRP A 362 55.04 35.16 13.87
N GLU A 363 54.60 35.88 12.84
CA GLU A 363 54.75 35.47 11.44
C GLU A 363 55.66 36.43 10.67
N VAL A 364 56.47 35.86 9.79
CA VAL A 364 57.40 36.60 8.92
C VAL A 364 57.17 36.20 7.48
N GLU A 365 56.86 37.18 6.63
CA GLU A 365 56.81 37.03 5.17
C GLU A 365 58.20 37.35 4.59
N ILE A 366 58.78 36.36 3.91
CA ILE A 366 60.05 36.46 3.19
C ILE A 366 59.77 36.67 1.72
N ARG A 367 60.34 37.73 1.15
CA ARG A 367 60.43 37.94 -0.30
C ARG A 367 61.89 37.79 -0.70
N ASP A 368 62.20 36.71 -1.39
CA ASP A 368 63.55 36.26 -1.76
C ASP A 368 63.64 36.14 -3.30
N GLY A 369 64.76 36.59 -3.89
CA GLY A 369 65.15 36.28 -5.26
C GLY A 369 66.04 35.05 -5.27
N GLY A 370 65.88 34.13 -6.23
CA GLY A 370 66.32 32.72 -6.15
C GLY A 370 67.79 32.38 -5.78
N GLN A 371 68.67 33.34 -5.50
CA GLN A 371 70.03 33.17 -4.96
C GLN A 371 70.28 33.98 -3.66
N SER A 372 69.21 34.26 -2.92
CA SER A 372 69.20 35.09 -1.72
C SER A 372 69.63 34.36 -0.44
N GLU A 373 70.38 35.05 0.42
CA GLU A 373 70.77 34.60 1.76
C GLU A 373 70.11 35.39 2.89
N TRP A 374 69.47 34.67 3.81
CA TRP A 374 68.76 35.24 4.96
C TRP A 374 68.58 34.20 6.06
N ALA A 375 68.42 34.66 7.31
CA ALA A 375 67.99 33.81 8.43
C ALA A 375 67.01 34.55 9.35
N LEU A 376 66.15 33.79 10.01
CA LEU A 376 65.23 34.30 11.03
C LEU A 376 65.07 33.32 12.19
N GLY A 377 64.70 33.84 13.35
CA GLY A 377 64.42 33.03 14.53
C GLY A 377 64.60 33.85 15.80
N VAL A 378 65.30 33.31 16.78
CA VAL A 378 65.64 34.01 18.02
C VAL A 378 67.11 33.90 18.36
N CYS A 379 67.62 34.92 19.04
CA CYS A 379 68.95 34.88 19.63
C CYS A 379 68.93 35.33 21.09
N GLY A 380 69.89 34.85 21.87
CA GLY A 380 70.07 35.26 23.26
C GLY A 380 70.51 36.71 23.39
N GLU A 381 70.25 37.30 24.56
CA GLU A 381 70.82 38.59 24.94
C GLU A 381 72.34 38.53 24.97
N GLY A 382 73.00 39.53 24.36
CA GLY A 382 74.47 39.65 24.41
C GLY A 382 75.24 38.73 23.46
N VAL A 383 74.58 38.02 22.54
CA VAL A 383 75.29 37.28 21.47
C VAL A 383 76.15 38.22 20.61
N ASN A 384 77.31 37.74 20.17
CA ASN A 384 78.16 38.54 19.28
C ASN A 384 77.58 38.57 17.86
N ARG A 385 77.17 39.75 17.42
CA ARG A 385 76.62 40.01 16.07
C ARG A 385 77.48 40.96 15.23
N LYS A 386 78.74 41.19 15.60
CA LYS A 386 79.64 42.10 14.88
C LYS A 386 80.67 41.32 14.07
N GLY A 387 80.85 41.71 12.81
CA GLY A 387 81.74 41.05 11.85
C GLY A 387 81.21 39.68 11.40
N TRP A 388 82.09 38.82 10.90
CA TRP A 388 81.73 37.45 10.52
C TRP A 388 81.50 36.53 11.73
N TYR A 389 80.29 35.98 11.85
CA TYR A 389 79.93 34.96 12.84
C TYR A 389 79.06 33.86 12.21
N VAL A 390 79.02 32.71 12.88
CA VAL A 390 78.19 31.55 12.48
C VAL A 390 77.10 31.38 13.51
N GLU A 391 75.85 31.35 13.07
CA GLU A 391 74.68 31.12 13.92
C GLU A 391 74.61 29.64 14.31
N SER A 392 74.46 29.38 15.60
CA SER A 392 74.22 28.03 16.13
C SER A 392 73.71 28.06 17.58
N PRO A 393 72.99 27.02 18.05
CA PRO A 393 72.46 26.97 19.42
C PRO A 393 73.52 27.11 20.52
N ASP A 394 74.73 26.55 20.32
CA ASP A 394 75.86 26.69 21.26
C ASP A 394 76.38 28.12 21.38
N LYS A 395 76.08 28.97 20.38
CA LYS A 395 76.38 30.41 20.39
C LYS A 395 75.17 31.28 20.72
N GLY A 396 74.05 30.66 21.11
CA GLY A 396 72.82 31.34 21.51
C GLY A 396 71.92 31.75 20.35
N PHE A 397 71.99 31.08 19.19
CA PHE A 397 71.10 31.32 18.04
C PHE A 397 70.24 30.10 17.75
N TRP A 398 68.92 30.28 17.67
CA TRP A 398 67.95 29.28 17.22
C TRP A 398 67.26 29.83 15.99
N VAL A 399 67.91 29.64 14.84
CA VAL A 399 67.53 30.28 13.58
C VAL A 399 67.50 29.28 12.44
N MET A 400 66.60 29.52 11.49
CA MET A 400 66.59 28.84 10.20
C MET A 400 66.69 29.88 9.09
N GLY A 401 67.27 29.48 7.97
CA GLY A 401 67.49 30.39 6.86
C GLY A 401 67.71 29.70 5.54
N ARG A 402 67.97 30.52 4.52
CA ARG A 402 68.50 30.09 3.24
C ARG A 402 69.92 30.60 3.10
N PHE A 403 70.82 29.70 2.72
CA PHE A 403 72.23 29.97 2.47
C PHE A 403 72.62 29.35 1.11
N GLU A 404 73.89 29.47 0.69
CA GLU A 404 74.38 28.92 -0.60
C GLU A 404 73.93 27.48 -0.90
N ARG A 405 73.81 26.61 0.11
CA ARG A 405 73.45 25.19 -0.04
C ARG A 405 71.94 24.91 -0.04
N GLY A 406 71.10 25.93 0.14
CA GLY A 406 69.65 25.81 0.25
C GLY A 406 69.13 26.21 1.63
N TYR A 407 67.91 25.77 1.94
CA TYR A 407 67.29 26.01 3.24
C TYR A 407 67.91 25.12 4.31
N CYS A 408 68.33 25.68 5.44
CA CYS A 408 68.83 24.89 6.56
C CYS A 408 68.42 25.49 7.91
N ALA A 409 68.35 24.61 8.91
CA ALA A 409 68.35 25.02 10.31
C ALA A 409 69.81 25.06 10.79
N CYS A 410 70.16 26.10 11.54
CA CYS A 410 71.53 26.37 11.96
C CYS A 410 71.96 25.50 13.15
N THR A 411 71.88 24.18 13.02
CA THR A 411 72.38 23.19 13.99
C THR A 411 73.85 22.82 13.70
N ILE A 412 74.48 22.05 14.60
CA ILE A 412 75.83 21.51 14.40
C ILE A 412 75.76 19.97 14.45
N PRO A 413 75.97 19.25 13.33
CA PRO A 413 76.13 19.75 11.96
C PRO A 413 74.83 20.36 11.41
N GLN A 414 74.93 21.29 10.44
CA GLN A 414 73.76 21.98 9.84
C GLN A 414 72.74 20.97 9.29
N THR A 415 71.48 21.17 9.63
CA THR A 415 70.38 20.33 9.16
C THR A 415 69.77 20.94 7.90
N LEU A 416 69.92 20.26 6.76
CA LEU A 416 69.32 20.67 5.48
C LEU A 416 67.80 20.45 5.51
N LEU A 417 67.03 21.48 5.16
CA LEU A 417 65.58 21.47 5.18
C LEU A 417 65.02 21.26 3.77
N SER A 418 64.18 20.24 3.62
CA SER A 418 63.48 19.96 2.36
C SER A 418 62.21 20.80 2.25
N LEU A 419 62.36 22.11 2.06
CA LEU A 419 61.23 22.96 1.68
C LEU A 419 60.86 22.63 0.22
N THR A 420 59.93 21.68 0.08
CA THR A 420 59.45 21.25 -1.24
C THR A 420 58.51 22.32 -1.74
N GLN A 421 58.85 23.07 -2.79
CA GLN A 421 57.94 23.64 -3.81
C GLN A 421 58.61 24.77 -4.63
N ALA A 422 58.37 24.80 -5.94
CA ALA A 422 58.63 25.96 -6.80
C ALA A 422 57.32 26.38 -7.49
N PRO A 423 57.09 27.65 -7.88
CA PRO A 423 57.76 28.91 -7.51
C PRO A 423 56.74 29.90 -6.90
N HIS A 424 56.81 30.22 -5.61
CA HIS A 424 56.09 31.37 -5.06
C HIS A 424 57.10 32.34 -4.44
N PRO A 425 57.15 33.61 -4.87
CA PRO A 425 58.14 34.59 -4.40
C PRO A 425 57.90 35.09 -2.96
N ARG A 426 57.11 34.35 -2.16
CA ARG A 426 56.63 34.75 -0.83
C ARG A 426 56.48 33.52 0.08
N LEU A 427 57.51 33.20 0.85
CA LEU A 427 57.43 32.19 1.91
C LEU A 427 56.95 32.89 3.20
N ARG A 428 55.98 32.31 3.92
CA ARG A 428 55.54 32.82 5.22
C ARG A 428 55.86 31.82 6.31
N VAL A 429 56.69 32.22 7.27
CA VAL A 429 57.16 31.36 8.36
C VAL A 429 56.60 31.87 9.69
N GLY A 430 56.01 30.95 10.45
CA GLY A 430 55.56 31.18 11.82
C GLY A 430 56.65 30.73 12.78
N VAL A 431 57.04 31.61 13.70
CA VAL A 431 58.03 31.33 14.74
C VAL A 431 57.28 31.18 16.06
N PHE A 432 57.42 30.02 16.69
CA PHE A 432 56.85 29.71 17.99
C PHE A 432 57.99 29.55 18.99
N LEU A 433 57.89 30.27 20.09
CA LEU A 433 58.84 30.18 21.20
C LEU A 433 58.06 29.87 22.49
N ASP A 434 58.44 28.77 23.12
CA ASP A 434 58.14 28.50 24.52
C ASP A 434 59.42 28.68 25.34
N HIS A 435 59.52 29.83 26.01
CA HIS A 435 60.72 30.16 26.78
C HIS A 435 60.91 29.22 27.98
N GLN A 436 59.82 28.72 28.57
CA GLN A 436 59.85 27.89 29.78
C GLN A 436 60.23 26.44 29.47
N GLU A 437 59.66 25.89 28.39
CA GLU A 437 59.96 24.52 27.93
C GLU A 437 61.22 24.44 27.06
N GLY A 438 61.83 25.58 26.72
CA GLY A 438 63.06 25.60 25.94
C GLY A 438 62.86 25.29 24.45
N ASP A 439 61.66 25.54 23.92
CA ASP A 439 61.29 25.13 22.56
C ASP A 439 61.27 26.31 21.58
N VAL A 440 61.89 26.12 20.42
CA VAL A 440 61.78 27.02 19.27
C VAL A 440 61.42 26.21 18.05
N SER A 441 60.26 26.52 17.48
CA SER A 441 59.65 25.76 16.40
C SER A 441 59.21 26.67 15.24
N PHE A 442 59.40 26.19 14.01
CA PHE A 442 59.11 26.90 12.77
C PHE A 442 58.08 26.14 11.96
N TYR A 443 57.09 26.87 11.44
CA TYR A 443 56.01 26.33 10.62
C TYR A 443 55.84 27.14 9.35
N ASN A 444 55.49 26.47 8.26
CA ASN A 444 55.09 27.12 7.03
C ASN A 444 53.64 27.56 7.20
N MET A 445 53.41 28.88 7.25
CA MET A 445 52.07 29.42 7.49
C MET A 445 51.23 29.47 6.22
N THR A 446 51.80 29.11 5.06
CA THR A 446 51.05 29.00 3.81
C THR A 446 50.26 27.70 3.75
N ASP A 447 50.87 26.57 4.13
CA ASP A 447 50.25 25.24 4.09
C ASP A 447 50.05 24.59 5.46
N GLY A 448 50.52 25.24 6.54
CA GLY A 448 50.44 24.76 7.91
C GLY A 448 51.42 23.64 8.27
N SER A 449 52.36 23.30 7.39
CA SER A 449 53.33 22.22 7.64
C SER A 449 54.39 22.62 8.66
N HIS A 450 54.88 21.64 9.42
CA HIS A 450 56.04 21.81 10.30
C HIS A 450 57.31 21.92 9.46
N ILE A 451 58.13 22.94 9.72
CA ILE A 451 59.42 23.13 9.04
C ILE A 451 60.54 22.49 9.86
N PHE A 452 60.69 22.92 11.12
CA PHE A 452 61.76 22.46 11.99
C PHE A 452 61.49 22.83 13.46
N SER A 453 61.92 21.98 14.39
CA SER A 453 61.97 22.30 15.82
C SER A 453 63.39 22.05 16.33
N PHE A 454 63.93 23.01 17.07
CA PHE A 454 65.21 22.80 17.73
C PHE A 454 65.05 21.80 18.89
N PRO A 455 66.08 20.99 19.20
CA PRO A 455 66.10 20.24 20.45
C PRO A 455 65.91 21.18 21.64
N GLN A 456 65.15 20.74 22.64
CA GLN A 456 64.87 21.54 23.84
C GLN A 456 66.18 22.04 24.46
N ALA A 457 66.24 23.35 24.66
CA ALA A 457 67.41 24.03 25.22
C ALA A 457 67.00 24.85 26.44
N SER A 458 67.82 24.84 27.49
CA SER A 458 67.58 25.71 28.65
C SER A 458 68.00 27.14 28.30
N PHE A 459 67.04 28.02 28.00
CA PHE A 459 67.33 29.42 27.73
C PHE A 459 67.74 30.15 29.02
N SER A 460 68.95 30.69 29.05
CA SER A 460 69.39 31.59 30.10
C SER A 460 69.21 33.04 29.67
N GLY A 461 68.22 33.74 30.25
CA GLY A 461 67.98 35.16 30.00
C GLY A 461 66.97 35.45 28.89
N THR A 462 66.97 36.70 28.41
CA THR A 462 66.00 37.21 27.44
C THR A 462 66.38 36.79 26.01
N LEU A 463 65.41 36.30 25.24
CA LEU A 463 65.58 36.02 23.81
C LEU A 463 65.00 37.17 22.97
N PHE A 464 65.63 37.48 21.85
CA PHE A 464 65.16 38.51 20.93
C PHE A 464 64.82 37.90 19.58
N PRO A 465 63.71 38.30 18.93
CA PRO A 465 63.49 37.99 17.51
C PRO A 465 64.69 38.45 16.70
N TYR A 466 65.23 37.57 15.87
CA TYR A 466 66.45 37.79 15.13
C TYR A 466 66.19 37.69 13.63
N PHE A 467 66.75 38.63 12.87
CA PHE A 467 66.65 38.70 11.41
C PHE A 467 68.01 39.03 10.82
N MET A 468 68.45 38.23 9.84
CA MET A 468 69.71 38.39 9.13
C MET A 468 69.45 38.42 7.62
N ILE A 469 70.11 39.35 6.92
CA ILE A 469 70.04 39.48 5.46
C ILE A 469 71.46 39.70 4.93
N ASN A 470 71.86 38.94 3.92
CA ASN A 470 73.16 39.11 3.26
C ASN A 470 73.04 39.34 1.74
N SER A 471 71.82 39.45 1.20
CA SER A 471 71.57 39.64 -0.23
C SER A 471 70.61 40.79 -0.51
N LYS A 472 70.84 41.52 -1.62
CA LYS A 472 70.08 42.74 -1.97
C LYS A 472 68.67 42.47 -2.49
N ASP A 473 68.38 41.25 -2.89
CA ASP A 473 67.12 40.79 -3.44
C ASP A 473 66.17 40.18 -2.38
N VAL A 474 66.52 40.30 -1.09
CA VAL A 474 65.69 39.87 0.05
C VAL A 474 65.06 41.03 0.79
N SER A 475 63.80 40.84 1.20
CA SER A 475 63.22 41.57 2.31
C SER A 475 62.48 40.62 3.26
N LEU A 476 62.64 40.85 4.56
CA LEU A 476 61.93 40.13 5.63
C LEU A 476 60.91 41.08 6.25
N THR A 477 59.64 40.69 6.29
CA THR A 477 58.54 41.53 6.79
C THR A 477 57.75 40.80 7.86
N VAL A 478 57.71 41.36 9.07
CA VAL A 478 56.85 40.90 10.17
C VAL A 478 55.40 41.24 9.86
N CYS A 479 54.53 40.24 9.86
CA CYS A 479 53.12 40.41 9.59
C CYS A 479 52.41 41.08 10.78
N SER A 480 51.63 42.14 10.52
CA SER A 480 50.78 42.75 11.53
C SER A 480 49.55 41.88 11.81
N LYS A 481 49.24 41.67 13.09
CA LYS A 481 48.20 40.78 13.65
C LYS A 481 46.96 40.62 12.77
N VAL A 482 46.77 39.44 12.19
CA VAL A 482 45.44 38.91 11.83
C VAL A 482 45.12 37.82 12.83
N VAL A 483 44.27 38.17 13.81
CA VAL A 483 43.74 37.29 14.85
C VAL A 483 42.73 36.32 14.21
N VAL A 484 43.22 35.22 13.63
CA VAL A 484 42.35 34.10 13.19
C VAL A 484 42.99 32.70 13.45
N ALA A 485 44.26 32.61 13.84
CA ALA A 485 44.94 31.30 13.92
C ALA A 485 44.73 30.49 15.22
N LEU A 486 44.20 31.08 16.31
CA LEU A 486 44.14 30.40 17.62
C LEU A 486 42.96 29.42 17.80
N ILE A 487 41.97 29.40 16.91
CA ILE A 487 40.87 28.41 16.98
C ILE A 487 41.16 27.18 16.08
N TYR A 488 41.92 27.35 15.00
CA TYR A 488 42.18 26.26 14.04
C TYR A 488 43.47 25.48 14.31
N TYR A 489 44.52 26.10 14.86
CA TYR A 489 45.79 25.40 15.12
C TYR A 489 45.98 24.94 16.57
N GLY A 490 45.15 25.42 17.52
CA GLY A 490 45.13 24.89 18.89
C GLY A 490 44.76 23.40 18.97
N ALA A 491 43.95 22.91 18.02
CA ALA A 491 43.66 21.47 17.91
C ALA A 491 44.82 20.68 17.27
N VAL A 492 45.62 21.30 16.39
CA VAL A 492 46.73 20.65 15.67
C VAL A 492 48.00 20.61 16.52
N PHE A 493 48.27 21.63 17.34
CA PHE A 493 49.44 21.65 18.23
C PHE A 493 49.34 20.61 19.36
N LEU A 494 48.12 20.27 19.80
CA LEU A 494 47.83 19.18 20.73
C LEU A 494 48.02 17.78 20.10
N LEU A 495 48.02 17.69 18.77
CA LEU A 495 48.24 16.43 18.04
C LEU A 495 49.71 16.21 17.64
N VAL A 496 50.49 17.27 17.41
CA VAL A 496 51.91 17.13 17.00
C VAL A 496 52.85 16.93 18.19
N THR A 497 52.56 17.50 19.36
CA THR A 497 53.35 17.27 20.60
C THR A 497 53.11 15.90 21.25
N LYS A 498 52.11 15.14 20.79
CA LYS A 498 51.89 13.75 21.24
C LYS A 498 52.54 12.68 20.36
N ASN A 499 53.16 13.04 19.24
CA ASN A 499 53.71 12.09 18.27
C ASN A 499 55.25 12.18 18.12
N ILE A 500 55.94 12.68 19.15
CA ILE A 500 57.35 12.32 19.38
C ILE A 500 57.42 11.57 20.71
N SER A 501 57.12 10.28 20.62
CA SER A 501 57.54 9.24 21.56
C SER A 501 57.87 7.99 20.75
#